data_AF-A0AAV4HRN0-F1
#
_entry.id   AF-A0AAV4HRN0-F1
#
_cell.length_a   1.000
_cell.length_b   1.000
_cell.length_c   1.000
_cell.angle_alpha   90.00
_cell.angle_beta   90.00
_cell.angle_gamma   90.00
#
_symmetry.space_group_name_H-M   'P 1'
#
loop_
_entity.id
_entity.type
_entity.pdbx_description
1 polymer ?
#
loop_
_entity_poly.entity_id
_entity_poly.type
_entity_poly.pdbx_seq_one_letter_code
_entity_poly.pdbx_strand_id
1 'polypeptide(L)'
;MAGIIGSVSPFDEKEDTWQAYCERLEHFFTANEIATEPKRKAILLSSVGPKTYKLLSNLVAPRKAGDVSYKEIVDVLQKHHNPRPSVIVQSH
;
A
#
# COMPACT_ATOMS: atom_id res chain seq x y z
N MET A 1 8.18 26.00 -11.37
CA MET A 1 8.23 24.57 -11.02
C MET A 1 7.29 24.36 -9.85
N ALA A 2 6.18 23.64 -10.03
CA ALA A 2 5.33 23.28 -8.90
C ALA A 2 6.10 22.26 -8.05
N GLY A 3 6.43 22.63 -6.81
CA GLY A 3 7.05 21.73 -5.85
C GLY A 3 6.03 20.72 -5.34
N ILE A 4 6.49 19.55 -4.89
CA ILE A 4 5.62 18.60 -4.18
C ILE A 4 5.09 19.28 -2.91
N ILE A 5 3.77 19.29 -2.73
CA ILE A 5 3.08 19.84 -1.57
C ILE A 5 2.81 18.72 -0.58
N GLY A 6 3.38 18.86 0.62
CA GLY A 6 3.17 17.94 1.75
C GLY A 6 4.03 16.68 1.72
N SER A 7 3.77 15.79 2.68
CA SER A 7 4.39 14.46 2.77
C SER A 7 3.39 13.45 3.34
N VAL A 8 3.58 12.17 3.03
CA VAL A 8 2.76 11.08 3.56
C VAL A 8 3.56 10.34 4.61
N SER A 9 3.08 10.34 5.85
CA SER A 9 3.70 9.58 6.94
C SER A 9 3.65 8.08 6.63
N PRO A 10 4.63 7.28 7.10
CA PRO A 10 4.61 5.83 6.94
C PRO A 10 3.34 5.17 7.47
N PHE A 11 3.02 4.01 6.91
CA PHE A 11 1.92 3.20 7.41
C PHE A 11 2.28 2.64 8.79
N ASP A 12 1.37 2.82 9.76
CA ASP A 12 1.44 2.21 11.08
C ASP A 12 0.13 1.47 11.36
N GLU A 13 0.21 0.14 11.41
CA GLU A 13 -0.94 -0.73 11.67
C GLU A 13 -1.57 -0.56 13.06
N LYS A 14 -0.90 0.14 13.98
CA LYS A 14 -1.42 0.43 15.32
C LYS A 14 -2.32 1.67 15.34
N GLU A 15 -2.01 2.62 14.46
CA GLU A 15 -2.64 3.94 14.44
C GLU A 15 -3.63 4.10 13.26
N ASP A 16 -3.46 3.31 12.19
CA ASP A 16 -4.17 3.51 10.94
C ASP A 16 -4.59 2.18 10.30
N THR A 17 -5.66 2.21 9.51
CA THR A 17 -6.07 1.06 8.69
C THR A 17 -5.38 1.13 7.34
N TRP A 18 -5.13 -0.02 6.70
CA TRP A 18 -4.53 -0.03 5.36
C TRP A 18 -5.37 0.78 4.34
N GLN A 19 -6.69 0.75 4.48
CA GLN A 19 -7.61 1.50 3.63
C GLN A 19 -7.44 3.02 3.82
N ALA A 20 -7.45 3.50 5.06
CA ALA A 20 -7.25 4.93 5.36
C ALA A 20 -5.86 5.43 4.93
N TYR A 21 -4.82 4.60 5.05
CA TYR A 21 -3.51 4.91 4.46
C TYR A 21 -3.55 5.06 2.93
N CYS A 22 -4.26 4.18 2.22
CA CYS A 22 -4.44 4.29 0.77
C CYS A 22 -5.22 5.56 0.39
N GLU A 23 -6.25 5.93 1.15
CA GLU A 23 -7.01 7.17 0.94
C GLU A 23 -6.12 8.41 1.09
N ARG A 24 -5.26 8.45 2.10
CA ARG A 24 -4.26 9.53 2.29
C ARG A 24 -3.30 9.63 1.10
N LEU A 25 -2.87 8.50 0.54
CA LEU A 25 -2.05 8.48 -0.67
C LEU A 25 -2.79 8.99 -1.90
N GLU A 26 -4.05 8.62 -2.10
CA GLU A 26 -4.86 9.13 -3.21
C GLU A 26 -5.08 10.64 -3.12
N HIS A 27 -5.28 11.19 -1.92
CA HIS A 27 -5.32 12.64 -1.71
C HIS A 27 -3.98 13.29 -2.05
N PHE A 28 -2.86 12.69 -1.63
CA PHE A 28 -1.53 13.18 -1.98
C PHE A 28 -1.29 13.16 -3.49
N PHE A 29 -1.70 12.09 -4.18
CA PHE A 29 -1.59 12.00 -5.63
C PHE A 29 -2.44 13.07 -6.32
N THR A 30 -3.66 13.30 -5.84
CA THR A 30 -4.56 14.31 -6.39
C THR A 30 -4.01 15.72 -6.21
N ALA A 31 -3.53 16.05 -5.00
CA ALA A 31 -2.97 17.36 -4.70
C ALA A 31 -1.70 17.69 -5.48
N ASN A 32 -0.95 16.67 -5.90
CA ASN A 32 0.32 16.80 -6.61
C ASN A 32 0.24 16.42 -8.10
N GLU A 33 -0.98 16.28 -8.65
CA GLU A 33 -1.22 15.94 -10.06
C GLU A 33 -0.51 14.65 -10.52
N ILE A 34 -0.43 13.66 -9.62
CA ILE A 34 0.26 12.39 -9.84
C ILE A 34 -0.71 11.39 -10.47
N ALA A 35 -0.78 11.42 -11.80
CA ALA A 35 -1.69 10.57 -12.56
C ALA A 35 -1.10 9.22 -12.99
N THR A 36 0.23 9.11 -13.11
CA THR A 36 0.85 7.92 -13.72
C THR A 36 1.08 6.80 -12.71
N GLU A 37 0.71 5.57 -13.09
CA GLU A 37 0.89 4.38 -12.26
C GLU A 37 2.34 4.20 -11.77
N PRO A 38 3.39 4.37 -12.61
CA PRO A 38 4.78 4.24 -12.14
C PRO A 38 5.14 5.23 -11.03
N LYS A 39 4.63 6.46 -11.07
CA LYS A 39 4.86 7.46 -10.01
C LYS A 39 4.13 7.07 -8.73
N ARG A 40 2.85 6.69 -8.84
CA ARG A 40 2.06 6.25 -7.67
C ARG A 40 2.69 5.05 -6.97
N LYS A 41 3.14 4.06 -7.76
CA LYS A 41 3.89 2.90 -7.27
C LYS A 41 5.18 3.31 -6.58
N ALA A 42 6.00 4.13 -7.22
CA ALA A 42 7.27 4.56 -6.63
C ALA A 42 7.06 5.28 -5.30
N ILE A 43 6.05 6.15 -5.21
CA ILE A 43 5.71 6.87 -3.98
C ILE A 43 5.27 5.88 -2.91
N LEU A 44 4.28 5.02 -3.19
CA LEU A 44 3.84 3.97 -2.27
C LEU A 44 5.02 3.16 -1.71
N LEU A 45 5.89 2.63 -2.58
CA LEU A 45 7.02 1.81 -2.15
C LEU A 45 8.02 2.60 -1.28
N SER A 46 8.19 3.90 -1.54
CA SER A 46 9.06 4.77 -0.74
C SER A 46 8.43 5.25 0.56
N SER A 47 7.10 5.42 0.60
CA SER A 47 6.36 6.01 1.72
C SER A 47 5.78 4.97 2.68
N VAL A 48 5.58 3.72 2.27
CA VAL A 48 4.87 2.70 3.08
C VAL A 48 5.61 2.29 4.36
N GLY A 49 6.91 2.57 4.42
CA GLY A 49 7.77 2.27 5.56
C GLY A 49 8.40 0.86 5.48
N PRO A 50 9.52 0.65 6.22
CA PRO A 50 10.36 -0.53 6.05
C PRO A 50 9.67 -1.85 6.44
N LYS A 51 8.82 -1.83 7.48
CA LYS A 51 8.11 -3.02 7.97
C LYS A 51 7.16 -3.56 6.91
N THR A 52 6.31 -2.69 6.37
CA THR A 52 5.31 -3.03 5.35
C THR A 52 5.96 -3.36 4.01
N TYR A 53 7.03 -2.65 3.63
CA TYR A 53 7.81 -2.98 2.44
C TYR A 53 8.43 -4.38 2.52
N LYS A 54 8.96 -4.77 3.69
CA LYS A 54 9.49 -6.12 3.92
C LYS A 54 8.39 -7.17 3.83
N LEU A 55 7.23 -6.92 4.42
CA LEU A 55 6.05 -7.78 4.30
C LEU A 55 5.65 -7.97 2.82
N LEU A 56 5.49 -6.87 2.08
CA LEU A 56 5.18 -6.90 0.66
C LEU A 56 6.19 -7.77 -0.11
N SER A 57 7.49 -7.55 0.12
CA SER A 57 8.57 -8.30 -0.54
C SER A 57 8.47 -9.81 -0.29
N ASN A 58 8.08 -10.21 0.92
CA ASN A 58 7.83 -11.62 1.24
C ASN A 58 6.58 -12.16 0.53
N LEU A 59 5.52 -11.36 0.43
CA LEU A 59 4.24 -11.78 -0.17
C LEU A 59 4.30 -11.92 -1.70
N VAL A 60 5.15 -11.14 -2.38
CA VAL A 60 5.26 -11.16 -3.85
C VAL A 60 6.41 -12.03 -4.37
N ALA A 61 7.22 -12.60 -3.47
CA ALA A 61 8.31 -13.50 -3.83
C ALA A 61 7.81 -14.67 -4.71
N PRO A 62 8.58 -15.10 -5.73
CA PRO A 62 9.96 -14.70 -6.05
C PRO A 62 10.09 -13.41 -6.88
N ARG A 63 9.01 -12.69 -7.18
CA ARG A 63 9.05 -11.40 -7.90
C ARG A 63 9.53 -10.29 -6.97
N LYS A 64 10.04 -9.19 -7.54
CA LYS A 64 10.41 -8.00 -6.75
C LYS A 64 9.20 -7.10 -6.54
N ALA A 65 9.14 -6.42 -5.40
CA ALA A 65 8.11 -5.42 -5.11
C ALA A 65 8.05 -4.28 -6.16
N GLY A 66 9.17 -3.98 -6.82
CA GLY A 66 9.21 -3.00 -7.92
C GLY A 66 8.59 -3.50 -9.24
N ASP A 67 8.49 -4.82 -9.43
CA ASP A 67 8.03 -5.44 -10.69
C ASP A 67 6.51 -5.67 -10.69
N VAL A 68 5.85 -5.58 -9.53
CA VAL A 68 4.39 -5.66 -9.42
C VAL A 68 3.72 -4.31 -9.70
N SER A 69 2.45 -4.34 -10.11
CA SER A 69 1.67 -3.11 -10.38
C SER A 69 1.25 -2.41 -9.08
N TYR A 70 0.93 -1.12 -9.16
CA TYR A 70 0.39 -0.38 -7.99
C TYR A 70 -0.84 -1.08 -7.39
N LYS A 71 -1.78 -1.48 -8.26
CA LYS A 71 -3.02 -2.17 -7.85
C LYS A 71 -2.73 -3.49 -7.14
N GLU A 72 -1.82 -4.29 -7.68
CA GLU A 72 -1.45 -5.57 -7.09
C GLU A 72 -0.84 -5.39 -5.69
N ILE A 73 -0.01 -4.36 -5.48
CA ILE A 73 0.55 -4.04 -4.16
C ILE A 73 -0.56 -3.72 -3.16
N VAL A 74 -1.49 -2.83 -3.55
CA VAL A 74 -2.62 -2.43 -2.69
C VAL A 74 -3.48 -3.64 -2.33
N ASP A 75 -3.80 -4.49 -3.30
CA ASP A 75 -4.63 -5.68 -3.10
C ASP A 75 -3.96 -6.72 -2.18
N VAL A 76 -2.65 -6.96 -2.37
CA VAL A 76 -1.88 -7.93 -1.56
C VAL A 76 -1.81 -7.47 -0.10
N LEU A 77 -1.51 -6.20 0.14
CA LEU A 77 -1.42 -5.66 1.49
C LEU A 77 -2.80 -5.54 2.15
N GLN A 78 -3.85 -5.17 1.40
CA GLN A 78 -5.23 -5.14 1.90
C GLN A 78 -5.68 -6.53 2.37
N LYS A 79 -5.37 -7.60 1.62
CA LYS A 79 -5.70 -8.98 2.02
C LYS A 79 -4.96 -9.40 3.28
N HIS A 80 -3.73 -8.93 3.49
CA HIS A 80 -2.95 -9.26 4.66
C HIS A 80 -3.44 -8.52 5.91
N HIS A 81 -3.73 -7.22 5.80
CA HIS A 81 -4.20 -6.41 6.93
C HIS A 81 -5.69 -6.61 7.23
N ASN A 82 -6.47 -7.08 6.27
CA ASN A 82 -7.87 -7.46 6.45
C ASN A 82 -8.08 -8.91 6.00
N PRO A 83 -7.53 -9.90 6.74
CA PRO A 83 -7.80 -11.29 6.45
C PRO A 83 -9.29 -11.49 6.64
N ARG A 84 -10.01 -11.83 5.56
CA ARG A 84 -11.45 -12.12 5.67
C ARG A 84 -11.60 -13.15 6.80
N PRO A 85 -12.51 -12.95 7.77
CA PRO A 85 -12.81 -13.99 8.75
C PRO A 85 -13.29 -15.18 7.94
N SER A 86 -12.45 -16.23 7.88
CA SER A 86 -12.82 -17.47 7.24
C SER A 86 -14.10 -17.95 7.90
N VAL A 87 -15.14 -18.16 7.08
CA VAL A 87 -16.37 -18.80 7.53
C VAL A 87 -15.99 -20.03 8.33
N ILE A 88 -16.48 -20.06 9.56
CA ILE A 88 -16.32 -21.11 10.55
C ILE A 88 -16.52 -22.45 9.85
N VAL A 89 -15.46 -23.28 9.77
CA VAL A 89 -15.64 -24.70 9.49
C VAL A 89 -16.25 -25.31 10.74
N GLN A 90 -17.59 -25.33 10.79
CA GLN A 90 -18.30 -26.22 11.70
C GLN A 90 -18.14 -27.61 11.08
N SER A 91 -17.10 -28.34 11.49
CA SER A 91 -17.06 -29.78 11.26
C SER A 91 -18.13 -30.38 12.15
N HIS A 92 -19.17 -30.89 11.51
CA HIS A 92 -20.23 -31.68 12.12
C HIS A 92 -19.73 -33.11 12.40
#